data_AF-A0A8C7EHK2-F1
#
_entry.id   AF-A0A8C7EHK2-F1
#
_cell.length_a   1.000
_cell.length_b   1.000
_cell.length_c   1.000
_cell.angle_alpha   90.00
_cell.angle_beta   90.00
_cell.angle_gamma   90.00
#
_symmetry.space_group_name_H-M   'P 1'
#
loop_
_entity.id
_entity.type
_entity.pdbx_description
1 polymer ?
#
loop_
_entity_poly.entity_id
_entity_poly.type
_entity_poly.pdbx_seq_one_letter_code
_entity_poly.pdbx_strand_id
1 'polypeptide(L)'
;MPCGNAVWDCYVGTPCRNAALPPQIPNSYPWTSLPYSAKPTSPPAPRKRRRPRKTPGGPRRSGSATRAPAPEHGFPLGMEKALALTGNQGIEPAMDWMMELIAQKQREREEREKRETIEREKQRRKQGQELSLLRQRLQEEEMRKLAEQRRRDRMEEKLARQRVREKIERDKAERAKKVSGKRGESRGKGSAEPPPAAAPSSPSQEPPSKREYDQCRIQVRLLDGSSLTQTFRAREQLAAVRLYVELHRSGAPEPFRLLTPFPRRVFTEDDMEKPLQELGAEP
;
A
#
# COMPACT_ATOMS: atom_id res chain seq x y z
N MET A 1 -29.16 -7.66 27.01
CA MET A 1 -28.48 -6.48 27.60
C MET A 1 -28.51 -5.41 26.54
N PRO A 2 -29.08 -4.22 26.81
CA PRO A 2 -29.28 -3.23 25.76
C PRO A 2 -27.92 -2.76 25.25
N CYS A 3 -27.76 -2.82 23.93
CA CYS A 3 -26.61 -2.30 23.22
C CYS A 3 -26.43 -0.83 23.62
N GLY A 4 -25.20 -0.41 23.93
CA GLY A 4 -24.91 1.01 24.10
C GLY A 4 -25.30 1.74 22.83
N ASN A 5 -26.24 2.67 22.93
CA ASN A 5 -26.72 3.48 21.82
C ASN A 5 -25.88 4.76 21.82
N ALA A 6 -24.92 4.86 20.90
CA ALA A 6 -24.18 6.10 20.68
C ALA A 6 -24.81 6.87 19.52
N VAL A 7 -25.04 8.17 19.69
CA VAL A 7 -25.54 9.05 18.63
C VAL A 7 -24.41 9.97 18.23
N TRP A 8 -24.01 9.99 16.96
CA TRP A 8 -22.93 10.81 16.42
C TRP A 8 -23.43 11.69 15.29
N ASP A 9 -22.81 12.85 15.11
CA ASP A 9 -23.14 13.82 14.08
C ASP A 9 -22.00 13.93 13.06
N CYS A 10 -22.34 14.00 11.78
CA CYS A 10 -21.41 14.39 10.73
C CYS A 10 -21.29 15.91 10.66
N TYR A 11 -20.07 16.43 10.68
CA TYR A 11 -19.79 17.85 10.54
C TYR A 11 -18.82 18.10 9.38
N VAL A 12 -19.12 19.08 8.54
CA VAL A 12 -18.16 19.62 7.57
C VAL A 12 -17.27 20.61 8.30
N GLY A 13 -16.14 20.13 8.79
CA GLY A 13 -15.09 21.02 9.28
C GLY A 13 -14.36 21.60 8.07
N THR A 14 -14.35 22.92 7.94
CA THR A 14 -13.38 23.62 7.08
C THR A 14 -11.98 23.08 7.38
N PRO A 15 -11.15 22.77 6.37
CA PRO A 15 -9.76 22.48 6.66
C PRO A 15 -9.18 23.73 7.31
N CYS A 16 -8.69 23.60 8.55
CA CYS A 16 -7.87 24.61 9.19
C CYS A 16 -6.57 24.75 8.37
N ARG A 17 -6.65 25.47 7.25
CA ARG A 17 -5.49 26.08 6.62
C ARG A 17 -4.97 27.10 7.63
N ASN A 18 -3.69 26.97 7.98
CA ASN A 18 -2.93 28.00 8.67
C ASN A 18 -3.37 29.40 8.24
N ALA A 19 -3.63 30.24 9.24
CA ALA A 19 -4.10 31.60 9.08
C ALA A 19 -3.12 32.45 8.24
N ALA A 20 -3.62 33.02 7.15
CA ALA A 20 -3.19 34.30 6.60
C ALA A 20 -4.38 34.96 5.88
N LEU A 21 -4.89 36.04 6.50
CA LEU A 21 -5.99 36.94 6.07
C LEU A 21 -5.62 37.76 4.81
N PRO A 22 -6.54 38.55 4.19
CA PRO A 22 -7.66 38.18 3.32
C PRO A 22 -7.62 38.91 1.93
N PRO A 23 -8.45 38.56 0.92
CA PRO A 23 -8.55 39.32 -0.33
C PRO A 23 -9.63 40.42 -0.28
N GLN A 24 -9.28 41.61 -0.78
CA GLN A 24 -10.22 42.68 -1.13
C GLN A 24 -10.59 42.58 -2.61
N ILE A 25 -11.87 42.72 -2.92
CA ILE A 25 -12.52 42.88 -4.24
C ILE A 25 -13.36 44.18 -4.11
N PRO A 26 -13.82 44.93 -5.15
CA PRO A 26 -13.73 44.80 -6.63
C PRO A 26 -13.30 46.08 -7.38
N ASN A 27 -13.04 46.00 -8.70
CA ASN A 27 -13.64 46.96 -9.65
C ASN A 27 -13.65 46.50 -11.13
N SER A 28 -14.68 46.98 -11.85
CA SER A 28 -14.88 47.13 -13.31
C SER A 28 -15.14 45.92 -14.24
N TYR A 29 -16.44 45.68 -14.48
CA TYR A 29 -17.22 45.30 -15.69
C TYR A 29 -16.66 45.68 -17.10
N PRO A 30 -17.29 45.32 -18.27
CA PRO A 30 -18.13 44.16 -18.68
C PRO A 30 -18.01 43.67 -20.18
N TRP A 31 -18.77 42.61 -20.53
CA TRP A 31 -19.25 42.13 -21.88
C TRP A 31 -18.22 41.47 -22.83
N THR A 32 -18.48 40.40 -23.59
CA THR A 32 -19.63 40.05 -24.45
C THR A 32 -19.84 38.53 -24.63
N SER A 33 -21.04 38.19 -25.10
CA SER A 33 -21.67 36.89 -25.32
C SER A 33 -21.16 35.99 -26.46
N LEU A 34 -21.50 34.70 -26.28
CA LEU A 34 -21.94 33.66 -27.25
C LEU A 34 -20.98 32.56 -27.76
N PRO A 35 -21.51 31.33 -27.96
CA PRO A 35 -20.77 30.08 -28.07
C PRO A 35 -20.68 29.55 -29.52
N TYR A 36 -19.65 28.75 -29.82
CA TYR A 36 -19.70 27.86 -30.98
C TYR A 36 -18.82 26.62 -30.82
N SER A 37 -19.37 25.50 -31.28
CA SER A 37 -18.84 24.14 -31.32
C SER A 37 -17.70 24.01 -32.33
N ALA A 38 -16.59 23.32 -32.01
CA ALA A 38 -15.67 22.78 -33.00
C ALA A 38 -14.81 21.61 -32.46
N LYS A 39 -14.59 20.66 -33.37
CA LYS A 39 -14.01 19.30 -33.31
C LYS A 39 -12.47 19.25 -33.06
N PRO A 40 -11.86 18.06 -32.85
CA PRO A 40 -10.56 17.90 -32.20
C PRO A 40 -9.39 18.14 -33.14
N THR A 41 -8.39 18.88 -32.65
CA THR A 41 -7.14 19.20 -33.34
C THR A 41 -6.05 18.17 -33.06
N SER A 42 -5.35 17.82 -34.14
CA SER A 42 -4.15 16.97 -34.22
C SER A 42 -2.96 17.56 -33.45
N PRO A 43 -2.02 16.72 -32.96
CA PRO A 43 -0.89 17.17 -32.15
C PRO A 43 0.23 17.81 -33.01
N PRO A 44 0.94 18.83 -32.50
CA PRO A 44 2.00 19.52 -33.23
C PRO A 44 3.36 18.81 -33.16
N ALA A 45 4.13 18.92 -34.25
CA ALA A 45 5.50 18.42 -34.42
C ALA A 45 6.54 19.14 -33.52
N PRO A 46 7.66 18.48 -33.15
CA PRO A 46 8.61 19.03 -32.19
C PRO A 46 9.52 20.13 -32.78
N ARG A 47 9.52 21.29 -32.12
CA ARG A 47 10.41 22.43 -32.39
C ARG A 47 11.87 22.11 -32.04
N LYS A 48 12.78 22.41 -32.97
CA LYS A 48 14.24 22.34 -32.80
C LYS A 48 14.68 23.23 -31.62
N ARG A 49 15.31 22.62 -30.61
CA ARG A 49 15.92 23.34 -29.47
C ARG A 49 17.09 24.19 -29.96
N ARG A 50 17.02 25.49 -29.67
CA ARG A 50 18.15 26.44 -29.76
C ARG A 50 19.19 26.07 -28.69
N ARG A 51 20.47 26.05 -29.07
CA ARG A 51 21.62 25.86 -28.17
C ARG A 51 21.76 27.03 -27.17
N PRO A 52 22.21 26.79 -25.93
CA PRO A 52 22.46 27.86 -24.96
C PRO A 52 23.82 28.53 -25.21
N ARG A 53 23.84 29.84 -24.96
CA ARG A 53 24.99 30.76 -25.00
C ARG A 53 25.87 30.50 -23.76
N LYS A 54 27.20 30.37 -23.93
CA LYS A 54 28.15 30.16 -22.82
C LYS A 54 29.21 31.27 -22.82
N THR A 55 29.25 32.05 -21.74
CA THR A 55 30.41 32.79 -21.22
C THR A 55 30.41 32.58 -19.69
N PRO A 56 31.57 32.40 -19.03
CA PRO A 56 32.43 33.55 -18.67
C PRO A 56 33.94 33.25 -18.82
N GLY A 57 34.77 34.29 -18.66
CA GLY A 57 36.19 34.30 -18.99
C GLY A 57 37.19 34.03 -17.86
N GLY A 58 38.46 33.96 -18.30
CA GLY A 58 39.72 34.18 -17.56
C GLY A 58 40.43 32.95 -16.97
N PRO A 59 41.79 32.89 -16.87
CA PRO A 59 42.83 33.75 -17.43
C PRO A 59 43.86 33.02 -18.34
N ARG A 60 44.60 33.86 -19.07
CA ARG A 60 45.78 33.61 -19.90
C ARG A 60 46.80 32.70 -19.19
N ARG A 61 47.16 31.56 -19.81
CA ARG A 61 48.40 30.85 -19.51
C ARG A 61 49.12 30.56 -20.83
N SER A 62 50.26 31.23 -20.99
CA SER A 62 51.25 30.99 -22.04
C SER A 62 51.73 29.54 -21.96
N GLY A 63 51.41 28.76 -22.97
CA GLY A 63 51.92 27.41 -23.16
C GLY A 63 51.96 27.16 -24.66
N SER A 64 53.16 26.88 -25.15
CA SER A 64 53.53 26.53 -26.52
C SER A 64 52.44 25.77 -27.28
N ALA A 65 52.08 26.30 -28.44
CA ALA A 65 51.16 25.69 -29.39
C ALA A 65 51.74 24.37 -29.94
N THR A 66 51.39 23.24 -29.33
CA THR A 66 51.33 21.97 -30.07
C THR A 66 49.95 21.92 -30.72
N ARG A 67 49.90 22.49 -31.93
CA ARG A 67 48.76 22.38 -32.84
C ARG A 67 48.53 20.89 -33.12
N ALA A 68 47.53 20.29 -32.47
CA ALA A 68 46.97 19.02 -32.93
C ALA A 68 46.47 19.24 -34.37
N PRO A 69 46.89 18.42 -35.34
CA PRO A 69 46.40 18.58 -36.70
C PRO A 69 44.89 18.33 -36.72
N ALA A 70 44.16 19.26 -37.33
CA ALA A 70 42.76 19.08 -37.70
C ALA A 70 42.61 17.77 -38.49
N PRO A 71 41.46 17.08 -38.42
CA PRO A 71 41.24 15.89 -39.22
C PRO A 71 41.24 16.34 -40.68
N GLU A 72 42.35 16.06 -41.37
CA GLU A 72 42.43 16.27 -42.80
C GLU A 72 41.32 15.48 -43.46
N HIS A 73 40.43 16.19 -44.15
CA HIS A 73 39.62 15.63 -45.20
C HIS A 73 40.57 15.21 -46.33
N GLY A 74 41.20 14.05 -46.19
CA GLY A 74 42.22 13.56 -47.12
C GLY A 74 42.54 12.10 -46.87
N PHE A 75 41.70 11.20 -47.39
CA PHE A 75 42.08 9.80 -47.55
C PHE A 75 42.29 9.49 -49.04
N PRO A 76 43.55 9.48 -49.51
CA PRO A 76 44.04 8.46 -50.43
C PRO A 76 44.83 7.36 -49.68
N LEU A 77 44.91 7.42 -48.34
CA LEU A 77 45.61 6.42 -47.50
C LEU A 77 45.01 5.00 -47.60
N GLY A 78 43.74 4.87 -47.99
CA GLY A 78 43.11 3.56 -48.22
C GLY A 78 43.50 2.96 -49.57
N MET A 79 43.66 3.81 -50.59
CA MET A 79 43.96 3.40 -51.95
C MET A 79 45.44 3.01 -52.07
N GLU A 80 46.37 3.80 -51.54
CA GLU A 80 47.80 3.43 -51.51
C GLU A 80 48.06 2.14 -50.73
N LYS A 81 47.35 1.94 -49.61
CA LYS A 81 47.46 0.70 -48.81
C LYS A 81 46.84 -0.49 -49.53
N ALA A 82 45.74 -0.29 -50.27
CA ALA A 82 45.13 -1.32 -51.10
C ALA A 82 46.03 -1.70 -52.30
N LEU A 83 46.61 -0.72 -53.00
CA LEU A 83 47.56 -0.96 -54.11
C LEU A 83 48.85 -1.66 -53.64
N ALA A 84 49.35 -1.29 -52.45
CA ALA A 84 50.53 -1.93 -51.86
C ALA A 84 50.25 -3.40 -51.45
N LEU A 85 49.05 -3.71 -50.94
CA LEU A 85 48.67 -5.09 -50.60
C LEU A 85 48.33 -5.95 -51.82
N THR A 86 47.81 -5.37 -52.90
CA THR A 86 47.55 -6.08 -54.15
C THR A 86 48.77 -6.17 -55.07
N GLY A 87 49.95 -5.77 -54.59
CA GLY A 87 51.22 -5.92 -55.31
C GLY A 87 51.32 -5.10 -56.59
N ASN A 88 50.65 -3.94 -56.65
CA ASN A 88 50.56 -3.07 -57.83
C ASN A 88 49.96 -3.75 -59.08
N GLN A 89 49.09 -4.75 -58.92
CA GLN A 89 48.43 -5.46 -60.03
C GLN A 89 47.35 -4.64 -60.76
N GLY A 90 47.23 -3.33 -60.44
CA GLY A 90 46.28 -2.40 -61.06
C GLY A 90 45.31 -1.79 -60.06
N ILE A 91 44.53 -0.81 -60.54
CA ILE A 91 43.55 -0.07 -59.73
C ILE A 91 42.34 -0.95 -59.37
N GLU A 92 41.96 -1.89 -60.25
CA GLU A 92 40.79 -2.77 -60.06
C GLU A 92 40.91 -3.71 -58.85
N PRO A 93 41.97 -4.53 -58.68
CA PRO A 93 42.09 -5.40 -57.51
C PRO A 93 42.17 -4.62 -56.19
N ALA A 94 42.75 -3.41 -56.22
CA ALA A 94 42.79 -2.53 -55.05
C ALA A 94 41.41 -1.98 -54.68
N MET A 95 40.57 -1.67 -55.67
CA MET A 95 39.18 -1.25 -55.46
C MET A 95 38.33 -2.40 -54.91
N ASP A 96 38.48 -3.62 -55.42
CA ASP A 96 37.74 -4.80 -54.94
C ASP A 96 38.06 -5.12 -53.48
N TRP A 97 39.35 -5.11 -53.10
CA TRP A 97 39.77 -5.32 -51.71
C TRP A 97 39.23 -4.24 -50.76
N MET A 98 39.22 -2.98 -51.19
CA MET A 98 38.65 -1.87 -50.42
C MET A 98 37.13 -2.00 -50.27
N MET A 99 36.42 -2.37 -51.34
CA MET A 99 34.98 -2.61 -51.30
C MET A 99 34.64 -3.78 -50.37
N GLU A 100 35.42 -4.86 -50.39
CA GLU A 100 35.23 -6.00 -49.50
C GLU A 100 35.50 -5.64 -48.03
N LEU A 101 36.55 -4.86 -47.75
CA LEU A 101 36.82 -4.37 -46.39
C LEU A 101 35.71 -3.45 -45.86
N ILE A 102 35.17 -2.58 -46.72
CA ILE A 102 34.01 -1.74 -46.38
C ILE A 102 32.79 -2.63 -46.14
N ALA A 103 32.52 -3.61 -47.01
CA ALA A 103 31.40 -4.53 -46.87
C ALA A 103 31.50 -5.36 -45.58
N GLN A 104 32.69 -5.85 -45.20
CA GLN A 104 32.93 -6.56 -43.94
C GLN A 104 32.63 -5.66 -42.74
N LYS A 105 33.14 -4.42 -42.74
CA LYS A 105 32.92 -3.45 -41.65
C LYS A 105 31.46 -3.03 -41.52
N GLN A 106 30.73 -2.94 -42.64
CA GLN A 106 29.29 -2.66 -42.63
C GLN A 106 28.49 -3.85 -42.08
N ARG A 107 28.82 -5.09 -42.48
CA ARG A 107 28.20 -6.30 -41.91
C ARG A 107 28.40 -6.39 -40.41
N GLU A 108 29.61 -6.13 -39.92
CA GLU A 108 29.91 -6.11 -38.48
C GLU A 108 29.10 -5.03 -37.74
N ARG A 109 29.02 -3.81 -38.30
CA ARG A 109 28.23 -2.72 -37.71
C ARG A 109 26.74 -3.06 -37.70
N GLU A 110 26.19 -3.60 -38.79
CA GLU A 110 24.80 -4.03 -38.86
C GLU A 110 24.49 -5.16 -37.88
N GLU A 111 25.38 -6.14 -37.73
CA GLU A 111 25.20 -7.20 -36.73
C GLU A 111 25.19 -6.63 -35.31
N ARG A 112 26.08 -5.68 -35.01
CA ARG A 112 26.13 -5.01 -33.72
C ARG A 112 24.84 -4.22 -33.46
N GLU A 113 24.35 -3.48 -34.44
CA GLU A 113 23.10 -2.73 -34.35
C GLU A 113 21.86 -3.66 -34.25
N LYS A 114 21.84 -4.78 -34.98
CA LYS A 114 20.80 -5.83 -34.86
C LYS A 114 20.83 -6.48 -33.47
N ARG A 115 22.01 -6.76 -32.91
CA ARG A 115 22.15 -7.30 -31.55
C ARG A 115 21.67 -6.29 -30.51
N GLU A 116 22.09 -5.03 -30.62
CA GLU A 116 21.65 -3.97 -29.69
C GLU A 116 20.13 -3.73 -29.76
N THR A 117 19.52 -3.78 -30.94
CA THR A 117 18.06 -3.61 -31.08
C THR A 117 17.31 -4.80 -30.49
N ILE A 118 17.75 -6.03 -30.76
CA ILE A 118 17.18 -7.25 -30.17
C ILE A 118 17.35 -7.25 -28.65
N GLU A 119 18.50 -6.82 -28.12
CA GLU A 119 18.74 -6.74 -26.68
C GLU A 119 17.85 -5.70 -25.99
N ARG A 120 17.70 -4.50 -26.57
CA ARG A 120 16.79 -3.47 -26.05
C ARG A 120 15.35 -3.97 -26.02
N GLU A 121 14.89 -4.65 -27.07
CA GLU A 121 13.54 -5.20 -27.10
C GLU A 121 13.37 -6.36 -26.09
N LYS A 122 14.36 -7.27 -26.00
CA LYS A 122 14.39 -8.33 -24.98
C LYS A 122 14.34 -7.73 -23.58
N GLN A 123 15.06 -6.65 -23.33
CA GLN A 123 15.11 -6.00 -22.01
C GLN A 123 13.77 -5.40 -21.63
N ARG A 124 13.04 -4.79 -22.58
CA ARG A 124 11.66 -4.33 -22.35
C ARG A 124 10.73 -5.49 -21.96
N ARG A 125 10.81 -6.62 -22.68
CA ARG A 125 9.97 -7.81 -22.40
C ARG A 125 10.34 -8.43 -21.05
N LYS A 126 11.65 -8.53 -20.75
CA LYS A 126 12.17 -9.02 -19.46
C LYS A 126 11.69 -8.17 -18.31
N GLN A 127 11.78 -6.83 -18.41
CA GLN A 127 11.28 -5.93 -17.35
C GLN A 127 9.77 -6.11 -17.11
N GLY A 128 8.98 -6.29 -18.17
CA GLY A 128 7.55 -6.61 -18.02
C GLY A 128 7.30 -7.97 -17.36
N GLN A 129 8.05 -9.00 -17.74
CA GLN A 129 7.97 -10.33 -17.15
C GLN A 129 8.46 -10.33 -15.68
N GLU A 130 9.53 -9.60 -15.37
CA GLU A 130 10.08 -9.47 -14.03
C GLU A 130 9.10 -8.83 -13.06
N LEU A 131 8.36 -7.78 -13.49
CA LEU A 131 7.31 -7.18 -12.68
C LEU A 131 6.17 -8.16 -12.39
N SER A 132 5.76 -8.93 -13.41
CA SER A 132 4.73 -9.97 -13.25
C SER A 132 5.19 -11.09 -12.32
N LEU A 133 6.43 -11.56 -12.50
CA LEU A 133 7.03 -12.62 -11.68
C LEU A 133 7.23 -12.16 -10.24
N LEU A 134 7.65 -10.92 -10.01
CA LEU A 134 7.81 -10.35 -8.68
C LEU A 134 6.47 -10.32 -7.93
N ARG A 135 5.39 -9.91 -8.61
CA ARG A 135 4.04 -9.94 -8.04
C ARG A 135 3.57 -11.35 -7.69
N GLN A 136 3.81 -12.32 -8.59
CA GLN A 136 3.49 -13.73 -8.34
C GLN A 136 4.28 -14.29 -7.16
N ARG A 137 5.60 -14.01 -7.08
CA ARG A 137 6.43 -14.46 -5.97
C ARG A 137 5.97 -13.91 -4.62
N LEU A 138 5.58 -12.64 -4.55
CA LEU A 138 5.02 -12.07 -3.32
C LEU A 138 3.74 -12.79 -2.88
N GLN A 139 2.83 -13.04 -3.81
CA GLN A 139 1.60 -13.79 -3.53
C GLN A 139 1.88 -15.24 -3.09
N GLU A 140 2.81 -15.92 -3.75
CA GLU A 140 3.24 -17.28 -3.39
C GLU A 140 3.89 -17.32 -2.01
N GLU A 141 4.74 -16.34 -1.67
CA GLU A 141 5.38 -16.24 -0.36
C GLU A 141 4.37 -15.99 0.76
N GLU A 142 3.37 -15.12 0.54
CA GLU A 142 2.29 -14.89 1.48
C GLU A 142 1.48 -16.17 1.73
N MET A 143 1.08 -16.86 0.65
CA MET A 143 0.36 -18.13 0.74
C MET A 143 1.21 -19.23 1.40
N ARG A 144 2.50 -19.29 1.10
CA ARG A 144 3.45 -20.23 1.70
C ARG A 144 3.61 -19.98 3.20
N LYS A 145 3.80 -18.72 3.62
CA LYS A 145 3.90 -18.33 5.03
C LYS A 145 2.63 -18.69 5.80
N LEU A 146 1.46 -18.42 5.22
CA LEU A 146 0.19 -18.78 5.85
C LEU A 146 0.03 -20.31 5.99
N ALA A 147 0.44 -21.08 4.98
CA ALA A 147 0.42 -22.54 5.04
C ALA A 147 1.41 -23.10 6.08
N GLU A 148 2.60 -22.50 6.20
CA GLU A 148 3.60 -22.87 7.20
C GLU A 148 3.14 -22.54 8.62
N GLN A 149 2.59 -21.35 8.85
CA GLN A 149 1.98 -20.99 10.14
C GLN A 149 0.87 -21.98 10.52
N ARG A 150 -0.06 -22.28 9.61
CA ARG A 150 -1.09 -23.30 9.85
C ARG A 150 -0.51 -24.67 10.19
N ARG A 151 0.62 -25.07 9.59
CA ARG A 151 1.29 -26.34 9.92
C ARG A 151 1.92 -26.28 11.30
N ARG A 152 2.59 -25.18 11.64
CA ARG A 152 3.22 -24.94 12.94
C ARG A 152 2.19 -24.92 14.06
N ASP A 153 1.11 -24.16 13.90
CA ASP A 153 0.00 -24.07 14.86
C ASP A 153 -0.62 -25.44 15.10
N ARG A 154 -0.82 -26.26 14.05
CA ARG A 154 -1.30 -27.64 14.20
C ARG A 154 -0.35 -28.52 15.02
N MET A 155 0.95 -28.33 14.92
CA MET A 155 1.93 -29.10 15.70
C MET A 155 1.96 -28.62 17.16
N GLU A 156 1.96 -27.31 17.37
CA GLU A 156 1.94 -26.71 18.70
C GLU A 156 0.63 -27.01 19.44
N GLU A 157 -0.52 -27.00 18.75
CA GLU A 157 -1.81 -27.39 19.32
C GLU A 157 -1.82 -28.88 19.72
N LYS A 158 -1.25 -29.76 18.90
CA LYS A 158 -1.11 -31.19 19.25
C LYS A 158 -0.24 -31.36 20.50
N LEU A 159 0.89 -30.67 20.57
CA LEU A 159 1.77 -30.72 21.75
C LEU A 159 1.10 -30.13 22.98
N ALA A 160 0.35 -29.03 22.85
CA ALA A 160 -0.42 -28.44 23.95
C ALA A 160 -1.52 -29.39 24.45
N ARG A 161 -2.28 -30.01 23.54
CA ARG A 161 -3.28 -31.04 23.87
C ARG A 161 -2.65 -32.24 24.59
N GLN A 162 -1.48 -32.69 24.17
CA GLN A 162 -0.75 -33.76 24.86
C GLN A 162 -0.32 -33.35 26.27
N ARG A 163 0.25 -32.14 26.45
CA ARG A 163 0.62 -31.61 27.77
C ARG A 163 -0.58 -31.52 28.72
N VAL A 164 -1.75 -31.11 28.22
CA VAL A 164 -2.98 -31.07 29.02
C VAL A 164 -3.44 -32.49 29.37
N ARG A 165 -3.38 -33.41 28.42
CA ARG A 165 -3.74 -34.82 28.65
C ARG A 165 -2.88 -35.46 29.73
N GLU A 166 -1.56 -35.25 29.67
CA GLU A 166 -0.62 -35.75 30.67
C GLU A 166 -0.87 -35.15 32.06
N LYS A 167 -1.17 -33.84 32.15
CA LYS A 167 -1.55 -33.19 33.42
C LYS A 167 -2.84 -33.77 34.00
N ILE A 168 -3.85 -34.01 33.16
CA ILE A 168 -5.12 -34.63 33.59
C ILE A 168 -4.86 -36.07 34.05
N GLU A 169 -4.04 -36.84 33.35
CA GLU A 169 -3.70 -38.20 33.73
C GLU A 169 -2.94 -38.25 35.06
N ARG A 170 -2.00 -37.32 35.28
CA ARG A 170 -1.27 -37.17 36.54
C ARG A 170 -2.20 -36.81 37.70
N ASP A 171 -3.04 -35.78 37.56
CA ASP A 171 -4.03 -35.40 38.59
C ASP A 171 -5.04 -36.51 38.85
N LYS A 172 -5.49 -37.19 37.79
CA LYS A 172 -6.43 -38.31 37.89
C LYS A 172 -5.81 -39.50 38.62
N ALA A 173 -4.55 -39.83 38.35
CA ALA A 173 -3.82 -40.90 39.04
C ALA A 173 -3.54 -40.54 40.51
N GLU A 174 -3.17 -39.30 40.80
CA GLU A 174 -2.97 -38.83 42.18
C GLU A 174 -4.28 -38.82 42.98
N ARG A 175 -5.36 -38.34 42.38
CA ARG A 175 -6.70 -38.38 42.99
C ARG A 175 -7.19 -39.80 43.19
N ALA A 176 -6.97 -40.71 42.23
CA ALA A 176 -7.33 -42.12 42.39
C ALA A 176 -6.59 -42.75 43.58
N LYS A 177 -5.27 -42.50 43.73
CA LYS A 177 -4.46 -42.97 44.87
C LYS A 177 -4.91 -42.36 46.21
N LYS A 178 -5.27 -41.07 46.23
CA LYS A 178 -5.75 -40.39 47.43
C LYS A 178 -7.16 -40.84 47.83
N VAL A 179 -8.05 -41.06 46.86
CA VAL A 179 -9.40 -41.59 47.12
C VAL A 179 -9.33 -43.06 47.53
N SER A 180 -8.46 -43.88 46.94
CA SER A 180 -8.26 -45.26 47.41
C SER A 180 -7.61 -45.32 48.80
N GLY A 181 -6.73 -44.38 49.15
CA GLY A 181 -6.15 -44.27 50.49
C GLY A 181 -7.12 -43.71 51.54
N LYS A 182 -8.04 -42.82 51.17
CA LYS A 182 -9.00 -42.18 52.09
C LYS A 182 -10.30 -42.95 52.27
N ARG A 183 -10.64 -43.88 51.36
CA ARG A 183 -11.78 -44.81 51.50
C ARG A 183 -11.57 -45.91 52.55
N GLY A 184 -10.37 -45.99 53.14
CA GLY A 184 -10.09 -46.77 54.35
C GLY A 184 -10.48 -46.07 55.66
N GLU A 185 -10.70 -44.75 55.68
CA GLU A 185 -10.83 -43.99 56.94
C GLU A 185 -11.93 -42.90 56.89
N SER A 186 -13.10 -43.20 56.35
CA SER A 186 -14.32 -42.43 56.64
C SER A 186 -15.57 -43.16 56.16
N ARG A 187 -16.10 -44.05 57.01
CA ARG A 187 -17.49 -44.53 56.92
C ARG A 187 -18.22 -44.00 58.15
N GLY A 188 -18.97 -42.91 58.00
CA GLY A 188 -19.77 -42.36 59.08
C GLY A 188 -20.59 -41.11 58.71
N LYS A 189 -21.93 -41.29 58.73
CA LYS A 189 -23.04 -40.31 58.75
C LYS A 189 -23.24 -39.43 57.48
N GLY A 190 -24.44 -39.23 56.95
CA GLY A 190 -25.80 -39.56 57.38
C GLY A 190 -26.85 -39.11 56.32
N SER A 191 -28.09 -39.52 56.59
CA SER A 191 -29.37 -39.58 55.84
C SER A 191 -29.83 -38.47 54.88
N ALA A 192 -30.77 -38.90 54.03
CA ALA A 192 -31.66 -38.13 53.16
C ALA A 192 -32.87 -37.51 53.89
N GLU A 193 -33.45 -36.40 53.38
CA GLU A 193 -34.90 -36.13 53.12
C GLU A 193 -35.17 -34.65 52.68
N PRO A 194 -36.03 -34.37 51.67
CA PRO A 194 -36.53 -33.02 51.27
C PRO A 194 -38.06 -32.82 51.50
N PRO A 195 -38.74 -31.71 51.11
CA PRO A 195 -38.64 -30.27 51.44
C PRO A 195 -39.93 -29.71 52.15
N PRO A 196 -40.02 -28.41 52.49
CA PRO A 196 -41.08 -27.59 51.88
C PRO A 196 -40.70 -26.11 51.59
N ALA A 197 -41.67 -25.43 50.99
CA ALA A 197 -41.63 -24.24 50.16
C ALA A 197 -41.34 -22.86 50.82
N ALA A 198 -40.84 -21.97 49.95
CA ALA A 198 -41.15 -20.55 49.78
C ALA A 198 -40.96 -19.54 50.92
N ALA A 199 -39.92 -18.71 50.77
CA ALA A 199 -40.01 -17.26 50.95
C ALA A 199 -38.98 -16.57 50.03
N PRO A 200 -39.36 -15.54 49.24
CA PRO A 200 -38.42 -14.79 48.41
C PRO A 200 -37.73 -13.71 49.24
N SER A 201 -36.48 -13.94 49.63
CA SER A 201 -35.60 -12.90 50.17
C SER A 201 -34.78 -12.24 49.06
N SER A 202 -34.87 -10.91 49.05
CA SER A 202 -34.27 -9.93 48.15
C SER A 202 -32.85 -10.24 47.65
N PRO A 203 -32.51 -9.92 46.38
CA PRO A 203 -31.15 -10.06 45.90
C PRO A 203 -30.23 -9.03 46.55
N SER A 204 -29.22 -9.57 47.25
CA SER A 204 -28.03 -8.87 47.71
C SER A 204 -27.30 -8.25 46.51
N GLN A 205 -26.95 -6.98 46.63
CA GLN A 205 -26.30 -6.17 45.62
C GLN A 205 -24.79 -6.50 45.59
N GLU A 206 -24.34 -7.22 44.56
CA GLU A 206 -22.92 -7.38 44.23
C GLU A 206 -22.34 -6.09 43.63
N PRO A 207 -21.03 -5.81 43.84
CA PRO A 207 -20.36 -4.62 43.31
C PRO A 207 -20.36 -4.62 41.77
N PRO A 208 -20.41 -3.43 41.12
CA PRO A 208 -20.56 -3.33 39.68
C PRO A 208 -19.30 -3.87 38.97
N SER A 209 -19.39 -5.09 38.43
CA SER A 209 -18.42 -5.58 37.46
C SER A 209 -18.52 -4.70 36.20
N LYS A 210 -17.37 -4.18 35.75
CA LYS A 210 -17.25 -3.37 34.53
C LYS A 210 -17.89 -4.15 33.38
N ARG A 211 -19.04 -3.68 32.90
CA ARG A 211 -19.80 -4.34 31.85
C ARG A 211 -19.11 -4.03 30.52
N GLU A 212 -18.29 -4.95 30.05
CA GLU A 212 -17.75 -4.88 28.70
C GLU A 212 -18.89 -5.18 27.71
N TYR A 213 -19.35 -4.15 27.00
CA TYR A 213 -20.34 -4.31 25.95
C TYR A 213 -19.63 -4.81 24.69
N ASP A 214 -19.96 -6.00 24.19
CA ASP A 214 -19.35 -6.56 22.98
C ASP A 214 -19.87 -5.91 21.67
N GLN A 215 -21.04 -5.26 21.73
CA GLN A 215 -21.73 -4.66 20.58
C GLN A 215 -22.18 -3.24 20.92
N CYS A 216 -21.87 -2.31 20.02
CA CYS A 216 -22.23 -0.90 20.11
C CYS A 216 -23.14 -0.53 18.93
N ARG A 217 -24.32 0.01 19.21
CA ARG A 217 -25.24 0.50 18.16
C ARG A 217 -25.01 2.00 17.99
N ILE A 218 -24.61 2.40 16.79
CA ILE A 218 -24.26 3.79 16.49
C ILE A 218 -25.30 4.35 15.53
N GLN A 219 -25.91 5.48 15.88
CA GLN A 219 -26.76 6.28 15.01
C GLN A 219 -25.97 7.51 14.57
N VAL A 220 -25.65 7.59 13.28
CA VAL A 220 -24.98 8.73 12.66
C VAL A 220 -26.01 9.64 12.01
N ARG A 221 -26.03 10.92 12.39
CA ARG A 221 -26.86 11.97 11.78
C ARG A 221 -26.06 12.66 10.68
N LEU A 222 -26.61 12.65 9.47
CA LEU A 222 -26.00 13.24 8.28
C LEU A 222 -26.50 14.67 8.08
N LEU A 223 -25.77 15.40 7.25
CA LEU A 223 -26.06 16.81 6.91
C LEU A 223 -27.28 16.96 6.00
N ASP A 224 -27.68 15.89 5.32
CA ASP A 224 -28.90 15.81 4.52
C ASP A 224 -30.16 15.63 5.39
N GLY A 225 -29.99 15.51 6.72
CA GLY A 225 -31.06 15.27 7.69
C GLY A 225 -31.43 13.79 7.85
N SER A 226 -30.81 12.88 7.09
CA SER A 226 -30.99 11.43 7.26
C SER A 226 -30.18 10.93 8.46
N SER A 227 -30.61 9.80 9.04
CA SER A 227 -29.86 9.13 10.10
C SER A 227 -29.57 7.68 9.75
N LEU A 228 -28.30 7.31 9.71
CA LEU A 228 -27.84 5.95 9.47
C LEU A 228 -27.63 5.26 10.81
N THR A 229 -28.21 4.07 11.01
CA THR A 229 -28.05 3.31 12.25
C THR A 229 -27.43 1.97 11.96
N GLN A 230 -26.30 1.67 12.58
CA GLN A 230 -25.56 0.43 12.37
C GLN A 230 -25.01 -0.11 13.70
N THR A 231 -25.06 -1.43 13.84
CA THR A 231 -24.45 -2.14 14.97
C THR A 231 -23.03 -2.58 14.61
N PHE A 232 -22.06 -2.17 15.41
CA PHE A 232 -20.64 -2.47 15.27
C PHE A 232 -20.16 -3.30 16.47
N ARG A 233 -19.04 -4.00 16.34
CA ARG A 233 -18.40 -4.70 17.47
C ARG A 233 -17.56 -3.73 18.28
N ALA A 234 -17.47 -3.92 19.59
CA ALA A 234 -16.71 -3.02 20.47
C ALA A 234 -15.21 -2.96 20.14
N ARG A 235 -14.66 -4.07 19.61
CA ARG A 235 -13.27 -4.16 19.13
C ARG A 235 -13.05 -3.63 17.72
N GLU A 236 -14.10 -3.14 17.05
CA GLU A 236 -14.01 -2.59 15.70
C GLU A 236 -13.46 -1.17 15.73
N GLN A 237 -12.74 -0.77 14.69
CA GLN A 237 -12.13 0.56 14.61
C GLN A 237 -13.14 1.63 14.19
N LEU A 238 -12.93 2.87 14.62
CA LEU A 238 -13.74 4.02 14.20
C LEU A 238 -13.76 4.22 12.67
N ALA A 239 -12.67 3.85 11.99
CA ALA A 239 -12.59 3.87 10.53
C ALA A 239 -13.73 3.08 9.85
N ALA A 240 -14.21 1.99 10.45
CA ALA A 240 -15.32 1.21 9.90
C ALA A 240 -16.63 2.01 9.84
N VAL A 241 -16.90 2.84 10.86
CA VAL A 241 -18.06 3.73 10.90
C VAL A 241 -17.96 4.79 9.81
N ARG A 242 -16.75 5.36 9.63
CA ARG A 242 -16.50 6.35 8.57
C ARG A 242 -16.75 5.75 7.19
N LEU A 243 -16.23 4.56 6.90
CA LEU A 243 -16.44 3.86 5.63
C LEU A 243 -17.92 3.53 5.41
N TYR A 244 -18.62 3.12 6.46
CA TYR A 244 -20.06 2.84 6.39
C TYR A 244 -20.86 4.09 5.97
N VAL A 245 -20.54 5.25 6.55
CA VAL A 245 -21.16 6.53 6.17
C VAL A 245 -20.78 6.93 4.75
N GLU A 246 -19.53 6.73 4.34
CA GLU A 246 -19.08 7.01 2.97
C GLU A 246 -19.80 6.17 1.90
N LEU A 247 -20.17 4.93 2.23
CA LEU A 247 -20.88 4.03 1.32
C LEU A 247 -22.38 4.30 1.24
N HIS A 248 -23.00 4.70 2.36
CA HIS A 248 -24.45 4.88 2.45
C HIS A 248 -24.90 6.34 2.27
N ARG A 249 -23.97 7.29 2.11
CA ARG A 249 -24.30 8.66 1.70
C ARG A 249 -24.66 8.71 0.22
N SER A 250 -25.81 9.28 -0.10
CA SER A 250 -26.20 9.61 -1.48
C SER A 250 -25.81 11.06 -1.78
N GLY A 251 -24.52 11.33 -2.05
CA GLY A 251 -24.03 12.69 -2.29
C GLY A 251 -22.56 12.76 -2.74
N ALA A 252 -22.09 13.98 -3.05
CA ALA A 252 -20.71 14.20 -3.45
C ALA A 252 -19.71 13.78 -2.36
N PRO A 253 -18.51 13.29 -2.73
CA PRO A 253 -17.49 12.85 -1.77
C PRO A 253 -16.79 14.04 -1.10
N GLU A 254 -17.55 14.82 -0.33
CA GLU A 254 -17.01 15.89 0.50
C GLU A 254 -16.33 15.29 1.74
N PRO A 255 -15.20 15.87 2.20
CA PRO A 255 -14.58 15.48 3.46
C PRO A 255 -15.50 15.86 4.63
N PHE A 256 -15.88 14.88 5.44
CA PHE A 256 -16.64 15.08 6.67
C PHE A 256 -15.88 14.54 7.87
N ARG A 257 -16.19 15.06 9.06
CA ARG A 257 -15.66 14.59 10.34
C ARG A 257 -16.80 14.08 11.20
N LEU A 258 -16.53 13.06 12.01
CA LEU A 258 -17.47 12.53 12.99
C LEU A 258 -17.32 13.28 14.31
N LEU A 259 -18.45 13.60 14.93
CA LEU A 259 -18.52 14.30 16.22
C LEU A 259 -19.51 13.59 17.16
N THR A 260 -19.17 13.50 18.45
CA THR A 260 -20.12 13.13 19.50
C THR A 260 -20.89 14.37 20.00
N PRO A 261 -22.20 14.29 20.27
CA PRO A 261 -23.00 15.42 20.72
C PRO A 261 -22.79 15.75 22.20
N PHE A 262 -22.51 14.75 23.06
CA PHE A 262 -22.23 14.95 24.48
C PHE A 262 -21.34 13.82 25.05
N PRO A 263 -20.25 14.13 25.77
CA PRO A 263 -19.51 15.39 25.71
C PRO A 263 -19.06 15.66 24.25
N ARG A 264 -19.10 16.93 23.82
CA ARG A 264 -18.77 17.28 22.43
C ARG A 264 -17.30 16.97 22.14
N ARG A 265 -17.04 15.98 21.28
CA ARG A 265 -15.70 15.59 20.83
C ARG A 265 -15.68 15.45 19.32
N VAL A 266 -14.72 16.10 18.68
CA VAL A 266 -14.44 15.94 17.24
C VAL A 266 -13.40 14.82 17.10
N PHE A 267 -13.68 13.79 16.31
CA PHE A 267 -12.72 12.74 16.04
C PHE A 267 -11.69 13.17 14.98
N THR A 268 -10.40 12.95 15.27
CA THR A 268 -9.28 13.19 14.35
C THR A 268 -8.87 11.90 13.61
N GLU A 269 -7.88 11.99 12.73
CA GLU A 269 -7.33 10.82 12.02
C GLU A 269 -6.71 9.81 12.99
N ASP A 270 -6.05 10.27 14.07
CA ASP A 270 -5.48 9.40 15.11
C ASP A 270 -6.54 8.59 15.88
N ASP A 271 -7.78 9.09 15.94
CA ASP A 271 -8.88 8.38 16.56
C ASP A 271 -9.50 7.32 15.65
N MET A 272 -9.21 7.35 14.34
CA MET A 272 -9.75 6.39 13.36
C MET A 272 -9.21 4.97 13.57
N GLU A 273 -8.00 4.86 14.12
CA GLU A 273 -7.32 3.58 14.37
C GLU A 273 -7.72 2.92 15.70
N LYS A 274 -8.35 3.70 16.61
CA LYS A 274 -8.74 3.23 17.94
C LYS A 274 -10.04 2.41 17.88
N PRO A 275 -10.17 1.36 18.71
CA PRO A 275 -11.40 0.59 18.80
C PRO A 275 -12.53 1.42 19.42
N LEU A 276 -13.78 1.12 19.05
CA LEU A 276 -14.97 1.81 19.55
C LEU A 276 -15.10 1.76 21.08
N GLN A 277 -14.57 0.70 21.72
CA GLN A 277 -14.51 0.55 23.17
C GLN A 277 -13.68 1.66 23.86
N GLU A 278 -12.57 2.11 23.25
CA GLU A 278 -11.69 3.14 23.83
C GLU A 278 -12.22 4.56 23.61
N LEU A 279 -13.05 4.75 22.58
CA LEU A 279 -13.57 6.06 22.21
C LEU A 279 -14.77 6.50 23.04
N GLY A 280 -15.16 5.71 24.04
CA GLY A 280 -16.25 6.03 24.95
C GLY A 280 -17.62 5.89 24.29
N ALA A 281 -17.79 4.92 23.38
CA ALA A 281 -19.11 4.43 22.98
C ALA A 281 -19.73 3.54 24.09
N GLU A 282 -19.55 3.94 25.34
CA GLU A 282 -20.22 3.39 26.51
C GLU A 282 -21.63 4.02 26.63
N PRO A 283 -22.60 3.28 27.18
CA PRO A 283 -24.01 3.70 27.29
C PRO A 283 -24.24 4.93 28.17
#